data_AF-A0A924CD51-F1
#
_entry.id   AF-A0A924CD51-F1
#
_cell.length_a   1.000
_cell.length_b   1.000
_cell.length_c   1.000
_cell.angle_alpha   90.00
_cell.angle_beta   90.00
_cell.angle_gamma   90.00
#
_symmetry.space_group_name_H-M   'P 1'
#
loop_
_entity.id
_entity.type
_entity.pdbx_description
1 polymer ?
#
loop_
_entity_poly.entity_id
_entity_poly.type
_entity_poly.pdbx_seq_one_letter_code
_entity_poly.pdbx_strand_id
1 'polypeptide(L)' 'LKLYREAAAQLQHVSFLGRLATYRYMDMHHVIDEALQFAKTIGVNMAANTPLPVFSNIETF' A
#
# COMPACT_ATOMS: atom_id res chain seq x y z
N LEU A 1 8.83 14.19 0.00
CA LEU A 1 8.08 12.92 0.09
C LEU A 1 7.67 12.57 1.52
N LYS A 2 8.58 12.58 2.51
CA LYS A 2 8.29 12.24 3.92
C LYS A 2 7.03 12.90 4.51
N LEU A 3 6.88 14.23 4.41
CA LEU A 3 5.70 14.95 4.90
C LEU A 3 4.36 14.40 4.36
N TYR A 4 4.29 14.10 3.05
CA TYR A 4 3.08 13.55 2.44
C TYR A 4 2.86 12.09 2.81
N ARG A 5 3.93 11.31 3.02
CA ARG A 5 3.86 9.93 3.51
C ARG A 5 3.27 9.90 4.92
N GLU A 6 3.74 10.78 5.80
CA GLU A 6 3.24 10.92 7.17
C GLU A 6 1.78 11.37 7.20
N ALA A 7 1.40 12.34 6.35
CA ALA A 7 0.00 12.75 6.22
C ALA A 7 -0.90 11.62 5.70
N ALA A 8 -0.45 10.88 4.68
CA ALA A 8 -1.18 9.75 4.13
C ALA A 8 -1.33 8.62 5.16
N ALA A 9 -0.32 8.38 6.01
CA ALA A 9 -0.35 7.36 7.05
C ALA A 9 -1.46 7.58 8.10
N GLN A 10 -2.01 8.80 8.20
CA GLN A 10 -3.14 9.11 9.10
C GLN A 10 -4.51 8.86 8.43
N LEU A 11 -4.56 8.62 7.13
CA LEU A 11 -5.81 8.37 6.42
C LEU A 11 -6.33 6.97 6.73
N GLN A 12 -7.66 6.86 6.82
CA GLN A 12 -8.36 5.61 7.09
C GLN A 12 -9.12 5.16 5.84
N HIS A 13 -9.28 3.84 5.70
CA HIS A 13 -10.05 3.22 4.61
C HIS A 13 -9.55 3.54 3.19
N VAL A 14 -8.29 3.97 3.08
CA VAL A 14 -7.61 4.23 1.81
C VAL A 14 -6.21 3.61 1.85
N SER A 15 -5.79 3.04 0.72
CA SER A 15 -4.47 2.46 0.56
C SER A 15 -3.84 2.92 -0.76
N PHE A 16 -2.52 3.08 -0.73
CA PHE A 16 -1.71 3.61 -1.82
C PHE A 16 -0.74 2.53 -2.31
N LEU A 17 -0.81 2.21 -3.59
CA LEU A 17 -0.01 1.15 -4.22
C LEU A 17 0.41 1.53 -5.64
N GLY A 18 1.36 0.75 -6.18
CA GLY A 18 1.85 0.93 -7.53
C GLY A 18 2.83 2.09 -7.70
N ARG A 19 3.28 2.27 -8.95
CA ARG A 19 4.45 3.10 -9.30
C ARG A 19 4.39 4.54 -8.80
N LEU A 20 3.22 5.20 -8.92
CA LEU A 20 3.09 6.62 -8.63
C LEU A 20 2.92 6.87 -7.13
N ALA A 21 2.08 6.06 -6.48
CA ALA A 21 1.76 6.25 -5.08
C ALA A 21 2.92 5.86 -4.16
N THR A 22 3.79 4.96 -4.62
CA THR A 22 4.99 4.50 -3.90
C THR A 22 6.30 5.01 -4.51
N TYR A 23 6.23 5.88 -5.52
CA TYR A 23 7.37 6.48 -6.21
C TYR A 23 8.49 5.49 -6.59
N ARG A 24 8.09 4.34 -7.18
CA ARG A 24 9.00 3.27 -7.62
C ARG A 24 8.88 3.01 -9.12
N TYR A 25 10.00 2.66 -9.75
CA TYR A 25 9.95 2.03 -11.06
C TYR A 25 9.40 0.60 -10.93
N MET A 26 8.39 0.25 -11.73
CA MET A 26 7.75 -1.05 -11.72
C MET A 26 7.30 -1.43 -13.13
N ASP A 27 7.70 -2.61 -13.60
CA ASP A 27 7.14 -3.21 -14.80
C ASP A 27 5.74 -3.79 -14.55
N MET A 28 5.00 -4.10 -15.62
CA MET A 28 3.59 -4.53 -15.53
C MET A 28 3.37 -5.72 -14.59
N HIS A 29 4.24 -6.74 -14.64
CA HIS A 29 4.11 -7.92 -13.79
C HIS A 29 4.27 -7.59 -12.30
N HIS A 30 5.22 -6.70 -11.95
CA HIS A 30 5.37 -6.22 -10.57
C HIS A 30 4.11 -5.51 -10.07
N VAL A 31 3.46 -4.71 -10.92
CA VAL A 31 2.21 -4.02 -10.54
C VAL A 31 1.07 -5.00 -10.31
N ILE A 32 0.93 -6.01 -11.19
CA ILE A 32 -0.09 -7.05 -11.07
C ILE A 32 0.13 -7.88 -9.80
N ASP A 33 1.36 -8.34 -9.57
CA ASP A 33 1.70 -9.15 -8.41
C ASP A 33 1.48 -8.38 -7.11
N GLU A 34 1.91 -7.11 -7.05
CA GLU A 34 1.68 -6.25 -5.88
C GLU A 34 0.19 -6.06 -5.60
N ALA A 35 -0.62 -5.78 -6.63
CA ALA A 35 -2.06 -5.60 -6.46
C ALA A 35 -2.73 -6.89 -5.95
N LEU A 36 -2.36 -8.05 -6.49
CA LEU A 36 -2.91 -9.34 -6.07
C LEU A 36 -2.53 -9.69 -4.63
N GLN A 37 -1.27 -9.47 -4.24
CA GLN A 37 -0.84 -9.74 -2.87
C GLN A 37 -1.51 -8.78 -1.88
N PHE A 38 -1.62 -7.50 -2.23
CA PHE A 38 -2.26 -6.50 -1.39
C PHE A 38 -3.76 -6.80 -1.19
N ALA A 39 -4.46 -7.21 -2.24
CA ALA A 39 -5.87 -7.62 -2.14
C ALA A 39 -6.07 -8.81 -1.19
N LYS A 40 -5.15 -9.79 -1.19
CA LYS A 40 -5.19 -10.90 -0.22
C LYS A 40 -5.01 -10.41 1.21
N THR A 41 -4.07 -9.49 1.45
CA THR A 41 -3.87 -8.88 2.77
C THR A 41 -5.12 -8.14 3.25
N ILE A 42 -5.80 -7.40 2.36
CA ILE A 42 -7.07 -6.76 2.68
C ILE A 42 -8.10 -7.79 3.14
N GLY A 43 -8.30 -8.87 2.37
CA GLY A 43 -9.26 -9.93 2.73
C GLY A 43 -8.98 -10.56 4.11
N VAL A 44 -7.72 -10.84 4.41
CA VAL A 44 -7.29 -11.38 5.72
C VAL A 44 -7.56 -10.38 6.84
N ASN A 45 -7.15 -9.11 6.67
CA ASN A 45 -7.28 -8.10 7.71
C ASN A 45 -8.74 -7.72 7.97
N MET A 46 -9.57 -7.66 6.92
CA MET A 46 -11.01 -7.45 7.05
C MET A 46 -11.67 -8.59 7.84
N ALA A 47 -11.32 -9.85 7.56
CA ALA A 47 -11.86 -10.99 8.31
C ALA A 47 -11.40 -11.00 9.78
N ALA A 48 -10.18 -10.54 10.04
CA ALA A 48 -9.60 -10.47 11.39
C ALA A 48 -9.93 -9.18 12.15
N ASN A 49 -10.69 -8.24 11.56
CA ASN A 49 -10.91 -6.88 12.08
C ASN A 49 -9.61 -6.15 12.47
N THR A 50 -8.54 -6.36 11.71
CA THR A 50 -7.26 -5.67 11.92
C THR A 50 -7.11 -4.48 10.96
N PRO A 51 -6.31 -3.45 11.32
CA PRO A 51 -6.10 -2.29 10.47
C PRO A 51 -5.56 -2.67 9.09
N LEU A 52 -6.08 -2.00 8.05
CA LEU A 52 -5.53 -2.13 6.70
C LEU A 52 -4.24 -1.33 6.56
N PRO A 53 -3.22 -1.86 5.87
CA PRO A 53 -2.02 -1.09 5.58
C PRO A 53 -2.34 0.09 4.66
N VAL A 54 -1.75 1.25 4.95
CA VAL A 54 -1.92 2.45 4.12
C VAL A 54 -1.09 2.36 2.83
N PHE A 55 0.05 1.66 2.84
CA PHE A 55 0.91 1.51 1.68
C PHE A 55 1.27 0.05 1.44
N SER A 56 1.49 -0.31 0.18
CA SER A 56 2.00 -1.63 -0.22
C SER A 56 3.49 -1.82 0.03
N ASN A 57 4.24 -0.74 0.30
CA ASN A 57 5.69 -0.78 0.51
C ASN A 57 6.12 -0.18 1.85
N ILE A 58 7.28 -0.62 2.33
CA ILE A 58 8.00 -0.01 3.44
C ILE A 58 9.13 0.84 2.85
N GLU A 59 9.31 2.06 3.34
CA GLU A 59 10.43 2.93 2.96
C GLU A 59 11.22 3.28 4.22
N THR A 60 12.54 3.22 4.13
CA THR A 60 13.46 3.78 5.13
C THR A 60 13.97 5.11 4.63
N PHE A 61 13.71 6.18 5.38
CA PHE A 61 14.16 7.54 5.11
C PHE A 61 15.42 7.88 5.92
#